data_AF-A0A7S2DAW1-F1
#
_entry.id   AF-A0A7S2DAW1-F1
#
_cell.length_a   1.000
_cell.length_b   1.000
_cell.length_c   1.000
_cell.angle_alpha   90.00
_cell.angle_beta   90.00
_cell.angle_gamma   90.00
#
_symmetry.space_group_name_H-M   'P 1'
#
loop_
_entity.id
_entity.type
_entity.pdbx_description
1 polymer ?
#
loop_
_entity_poly.entity_id
_entity_poly.type
_entity_poly.pdbx_seq_one_letter_code
_entity_poly.pdbx_strand_id
1 'polypeptide(L)'
;WKAELAEVRVSDVEAKTPEEFKAYVKQYTGSDLRFVDPQFPNSGSVRLSKRSQEDIARYLLNYMRSDQSFSVLHRSCQSFAADFYSLLVGDPCMEPFHPSLRKTYTRHVEWFLYDRELPWRPDDWII
;
A
#
# COMPACT_ATOMS: atom_id res chain seq x y z
N TRP A 1 -10.78 -12.96 10.59
CA TRP A 1 -9.58 -12.16 10.31
C TRP A 1 -8.37 -12.95 10.75
N LYS A 2 -7.43 -13.24 9.82
CA LYS A 2 -6.18 -13.94 10.15
C LYS A 2 -5.15 -12.88 10.53
N ALA A 3 -4.61 -12.94 11.75
CA ALA A 3 -3.77 -11.87 12.30
C ALA A 3 -2.42 -11.71 11.57
N GLU A 4 -2.00 -12.75 10.83
CA GLU A 4 -0.69 -12.84 10.19
C GLU A 4 -0.75 -12.66 8.67
N LEU A 5 -1.96 -12.48 8.11
CA LEU A 5 -2.14 -12.24 6.68
C LEU A 5 -2.44 -10.78 6.41
N ALA A 6 -1.78 -10.23 5.40
CA ALA A 6 -2.05 -8.91 4.89
C ALA A 6 -3.36 -8.90 4.09
N GLU A 7 -4.08 -7.78 4.17
CA GLU A 7 -5.23 -7.47 3.34
C GLU A 7 -5.09 -6.04 2.81
N VAL A 8 -5.25 -5.85 1.49
CA VAL A 8 -5.27 -4.53 0.86
C VAL A 8 -6.68 -4.22 0.41
N ARG A 9 -7.22 -3.09 0.87
CA ARG A 9 -8.52 -2.57 0.48
C ARG A 9 -8.33 -1.28 -0.31
N VAL A 10 -8.93 -1.23 -1.49
CA VAL A 10 -8.93 -0.03 -2.34
C VAL A 10 -10.34 0.55 -2.33
N SER A 11 -10.43 1.84 -2.05
CA SER A 11 -11.68 2.59 -2.11
C SER A 11 -11.45 3.81 -2.97
N ASP A 12 -12.30 3.98 -3.98
CA ASP A 12 -12.29 5.20 -4.76
C ASP A 12 -12.89 6.35 -3.92
N VAL A 13 -12.28 7.52 -4.00
CA VAL A 13 -12.71 8.73 -3.30
C VAL A 13 -12.78 9.82 -4.34
N GLU A 14 -13.92 10.51 -4.45
CA GLU A 14 -14.18 11.53 -5.48
C GLU A 14 -13.34 12.82 -5.32
N ALA A 15 -12.25 12.78 -4.55
CA ALA A 15 -11.33 13.89 -4.38
C ALA A 15 -10.37 14.01 -5.57
N LYS A 16 -10.34 15.19 -6.18
CA LYS A 16 -9.48 15.51 -7.33
C LYS A 16 -8.22 16.28 -6.93
N THR A 17 -8.22 16.85 -5.73
CA THR A 17 -7.10 17.62 -5.18
C THR A 17 -6.69 17.10 -3.81
N PRO A 18 -5.44 17.32 -3.39
CA PRO A 18 -5.01 17.02 -2.02
C PRO A 18 -5.88 17.70 -0.95
N GLU A 19 -6.38 18.90 -1.22
CA GLU A 19 -7.24 19.66 -0.32
C GLU A 19 -8.62 19.02 -0.17
N GLU A 20 -9.23 18.58 -1.27
CA GLU A 20 -10.48 17.82 -1.25
C GLU A 20 -10.32 16.49 -0.51
N PHE A 21 -9.20 15.80 -0.69
CA PHE A 21 -8.92 14.56 0.02
C PHE A 21 -8.75 14.79 1.53
N LYS A 22 -8.04 15.84 1.94
CA LYS A 22 -7.91 16.23 3.35
C LYS A 22 -9.26 16.59 3.96
N ALA A 23 -10.13 17.27 3.21
CA ALA A 23 -11.49 17.58 3.63
C ALA A 23 -12.33 16.31 3.82
N TYR A 24 -12.25 15.35 2.88
CA TYR A 24 -12.87 14.03 3.03
C TYR A 24 -12.37 13.33 4.30
N VAL A 25 -11.05 13.22 4.50
CA VAL A 25 -10.48 12.57 5.69
C VAL A 25 -10.99 13.22 6.97
N LYS A 26 -11.02 14.56 7.02
CA LYS A 26 -11.51 15.33 8.19
C LYS A 26 -12.95 14.99 8.56
N GLN A 27 -13.83 14.70 7.60
CA GLN A 27 -15.22 14.30 7.87
C GLN A 27 -15.33 12.98 8.63
N TYR A 28 -14.34 12.10 8.46
CA TYR A 28 -14.28 10.79 9.10
C TYR A 28 -13.22 10.72 10.20
N THR A 29 -12.78 11.88 10.72
CA THR A 29 -11.81 11.97 11.82
C THR A 29 -12.50 12.17 13.17
N GLY A 30 -12.21 11.31 14.14
CA GLY A 30 -12.76 11.34 15.50
C GLY A 30 -12.42 10.08 16.29
N SER A 31 -12.60 10.10 17.61
CA SER A 31 -12.32 8.95 18.50
C SER A 31 -13.03 7.66 18.08
N ASP A 32 -14.25 7.81 17.55
CA ASP A 32 -15.13 6.70 17.18
C ASP A 32 -15.35 6.62 15.66
N LEU A 33 -14.52 7.33 14.88
CA LEU A 33 -14.58 7.35 13.42
C LEU A 33 -13.38 6.62 12.80
N ARG A 34 -13.31 6.63 11.46
CA ARG A 34 -12.31 5.86 10.70
C ARG A 34 -10.89 6.31 10.95
N PHE A 35 -10.68 7.61 11.13
CA PHE A 35 -9.36 8.21 11.31
C PHE A 35 -9.26 8.83 12.71
N VAL A 36 -8.18 8.54 13.45
CA VAL A 36 -7.98 9.09 14.80
C VAL A 36 -7.11 10.35 14.74
N ASP A 37 -5.92 10.23 14.15
CA ASP A 37 -4.96 11.33 13.97
C ASP A 37 -4.28 11.23 12.59
N PRO A 38 -4.97 11.63 11.51
CA PRO A 38 -4.43 11.51 10.16
C PRO A 38 -3.31 12.54 9.91
N GLN A 39 -2.19 12.07 9.38
CA GLN A 39 -1.07 12.91 8.96
C GLN A 39 -0.80 12.77 7.47
N PHE A 40 -0.31 13.86 6.85
CA PHE A 40 -0.05 13.95 5.41
C PHE A 40 1.41 14.33 5.14
N PRO A 41 2.38 13.47 5.49
CA PRO A 41 3.80 13.83 5.48
C PRO A 41 4.36 14.04 4.07
N ASN A 42 3.79 13.36 3.07
CA ASN A 42 4.28 13.36 1.71
C ASN A 42 3.13 13.49 0.70
N SER A 43 3.41 14.17 -0.41
CA SER A 43 2.54 14.27 -1.58
C SER A 43 3.42 14.47 -2.81
N GLY A 44 3.04 13.89 -3.94
CA GLY A 44 3.85 13.93 -5.15
C GLY A 44 3.04 13.64 -6.41
N SER A 45 3.51 14.14 -7.54
CA SER A 45 2.90 13.87 -8.83
C SER A 45 3.12 12.42 -9.24
N VAL A 46 2.03 11.71 -9.56
CA VAL A 46 2.10 10.34 -10.09
C VAL A 46 2.79 10.36 -11.45
N ARG A 47 3.92 9.64 -11.55
CA ARG A 47 4.75 9.50 -12.77
C ARG A 47 4.49 8.20 -13.53
N LEU A 48 3.60 7.36 -13.03
CA LEU A 48 3.24 6.09 -13.63
C LEU A 48 2.43 6.28 -14.92
N SER A 49 2.90 5.69 -16.02
CA SER A 49 2.25 5.78 -17.35
C SER A 49 1.05 4.84 -17.51
N LYS A 50 1.07 3.69 -16.84
CA LYS A 50 -0.01 2.69 -16.79
C LYS A 50 -0.74 2.80 -15.46
N ARG A 51 -1.78 3.63 -15.42
CA ARG A 51 -2.47 4.03 -14.18
C ARG A 51 -3.99 3.92 -14.27
N SER A 52 -4.50 3.11 -15.19
CA SER A 52 -5.91 2.76 -15.17
C SER A 52 -6.24 1.99 -13.89
N GLN A 53 -7.51 1.91 -13.51
CA GLN A 53 -7.93 1.10 -12.36
C GLN A 53 -7.47 -0.36 -12.49
N GLU A 54 -7.51 -0.93 -13.71
CA GLU A 54 -7.01 -2.28 -13.98
C GLU A 54 -5.50 -2.39 -13.76
N ASP A 55 -4.72 -1.42 -14.22
CA ASP A 55 -3.26 -1.40 -14.00
C ASP A 55 -2.94 -1.34 -12.50
N ILE A 56 -3.61 -0.44 -11.77
CA ILE A 56 -3.46 -0.31 -10.31
C ILE A 56 -3.82 -1.61 -9.61
N ALA A 57 -4.95 -2.24 -9.97
CA ALA A 57 -5.35 -3.52 -9.41
C ALA A 57 -4.30 -4.61 -9.68
N ARG A 58 -3.75 -4.67 -10.90
CA ARG A 58 -2.68 -5.61 -11.26
C ARG A 58 -1.44 -5.42 -10.40
N TYR A 59 -0.99 -4.19 -10.18
CA TYR A 59 0.15 -3.90 -9.31
C TYR A 59 -0.09 -4.40 -7.88
N LEU A 60 -1.26 -4.12 -7.32
CA LEU A 60 -1.61 -4.54 -5.97
C LEU A 60 -1.68 -6.07 -5.85
N LEU A 61 -2.24 -6.75 -6.86
CA LEU A 61 -2.28 -8.21 -6.91
C LEU A 61 -0.87 -8.82 -6.97
N ASN A 62 0.02 -8.27 -7.81
CA ASN A 62 1.41 -8.74 -7.91
C ASN A 62 2.15 -8.60 -6.57
N TYR A 63 1.96 -7.46 -5.89
CA TYR A 63 2.57 -7.22 -4.59
C TYR A 63 2.06 -8.20 -3.53
N MET A 64 0.74 -8.40 -3.45
CA MET A 64 0.11 -9.34 -2.51
C MET A 64 0.46 -10.80 -2.81
N ARG A 65 0.71 -11.16 -4.07
CA ARG A 65 1.19 -12.50 -4.43
C ARG A 65 2.64 -12.73 -4.04
N SER A 66 3.46 -11.68 -4.07
CA SER A 66 4.89 -11.79 -3.74
C SER A 66 5.12 -12.11 -2.27
N ASP A 67 4.30 -11.57 -1.38
CA ASP A 67 4.29 -11.87 0.05
C ASP A 67 2.93 -11.52 0.68
N GLN A 68 2.32 -12.48 1.37
CA GLN A 68 1.05 -12.30 2.09
C GLN A 68 1.25 -12.07 3.59
N SER A 69 2.49 -12.06 4.07
CA SER A 69 2.79 -11.91 5.49
C SER A 69 2.45 -10.51 6.00
N PHE A 70 1.92 -10.46 7.22
CA PHE A 70 1.73 -9.23 7.96
C PHE A 70 2.53 -9.28 9.26
N SER A 71 3.31 -8.23 9.51
CA SER A 71 4.03 -8.01 10.76
C SER A 71 4.08 -6.52 11.07
N VAL A 72 3.59 -6.15 12.25
CA VAL A 72 3.64 -4.75 12.72
C VAL A 72 5.06 -4.19 12.74
N LEU A 73 6.07 -5.06 12.97
CA LEU A 73 7.47 -4.66 13.12
C LEU A 73 8.28 -4.73 11.82
N HIS A 74 7.86 -5.51 10.84
CA HIS A 74 8.67 -5.77 9.64
C HIS A 74 7.91 -5.58 8.33
N ARG A 75 6.60 -5.86 8.30
CA ARG A 75 5.78 -5.85 7.08
C ARG A 75 4.36 -5.39 7.38
N SER A 76 4.18 -4.08 7.48
CA SER A 76 2.91 -3.45 7.87
C SER A 76 2.34 -2.59 6.74
N CYS A 77 1.19 -1.96 6.99
CA CYS A 77 0.61 -0.99 6.07
C CYS A 77 1.56 0.18 5.74
N GLN A 78 2.50 0.51 6.62
CA GLN A 78 3.45 1.61 6.38
C GLN A 78 4.55 1.22 5.40
N SER A 79 5.04 -0.02 5.45
CA SER A 79 5.99 -0.51 4.43
C SER A 79 5.31 -0.63 3.08
N PHE A 80 4.06 -1.10 3.05
CA PHE A 80 3.25 -1.10 1.83
C PHE A 80 3.06 0.31 1.26
N ALA A 81 2.67 1.27 2.10
CA ALA A 81 2.46 2.65 1.66
C ALA A 81 3.76 3.28 1.11
N ALA A 82 4.90 3.00 1.74
CA ALA A 82 6.20 3.48 1.26
C ALA A 82 6.58 2.88 -0.11
N ASP A 83 6.44 1.56 -0.27
CA ASP A 83 6.72 0.87 -1.54
C ASP A 83 5.78 1.36 -2.65
N PHE A 84 4.48 1.46 -2.36
CA PHE A 84 3.47 1.87 -3.34
C PHE A 84 3.62 3.34 -3.75
N TYR A 85 3.87 4.24 -2.78
CA TYR A 85 4.17 5.64 -3.10
C TYR A 85 5.43 5.77 -3.95
N SER A 86 6.49 5.03 -3.62
CA SER A 86 7.73 4.99 -4.41
C SER A 86 7.46 4.59 -5.86
N LEU A 87 6.64 3.57 -6.08
CA LEU A 87 6.21 3.14 -7.42
C LEU A 87 5.47 4.27 -8.15
N LEU A 88 4.47 4.87 -7.50
CA LEU A 88 3.59 5.88 -8.11
C LEU A 88 4.35 7.15 -8.51
N VAL A 89 5.23 7.63 -7.63
CA VAL A 89 5.91 8.93 -7.79
C VAL A 89 7.32 8.77 -8.39
N GLY A 90 7.88 7.57 -8.39
CA GLY A 90 9.25 7.30 -8.82
C GLY A 90 10.30 7.84 -7.84
N ASP A 91 9.96 7.92 -6.54
CA ASP A 91 10.88 8.37 -5.49
C ASP A 91 11.59 7.18 -4.85
N PRO A 92 12.92 7.02 -5.04
CA PRO A 92 13.64 5.90 -4.47
C PRO A 92 13.92 6.03 -2.98
N CYS A 93 13.78 7.22 -2.40
CA CYS A 93 14.17 7.53 -1.02
C CYS A 93 13.02 7.42 -0.02
N MET A 94 11.86 6.95 -0.44
CA MET A 94 10.70 6.84 0.44
C MET A 94 10.88 5.74 1.48
N GLU A 95 10.51 6.06 2.72
CA GLU A 95 10.61 5.18 3.87
C GLU A 95 9.29 5.16 4.67
N PRO A 96 9.04 4.10 5.45
CA PRO A 96 7.91 4.06 6.38
C PRO A 96 7.90 5.25 7.34
N PHE A 97 6.70 5.71 7.69
CA PHE A 97 6.54 6.87 8.57
C PHE A 97 7.17 6.64 9.95
N HIS A 98 6.91 5.49 10.59
CA HIS A 98 7.38 5.20 11.94
C HIS A 98 8.87 4.79 11.95
N PRO A 99 9.74 5.46 12.74
CA PRO A 99 11.19 5.22 12.73
C PRO A 99 11.61 3.77 13.04
N SER A 100 10.84 3.03 13.83
CA SER A 100 11.18 1.63 14.15
C SER A 100 11.17 0.72 12.92
N LEU A 101 10.27 1.00 11.96
CA LEU A 101 10.16 0.23 10.73
C LEU A 101 11.34 0.49 9.79
N ARG A 102 11.86 1.72 9.77
CA ARG A 102 12.93 2.16 8.86
C ARG A 102 14.22 1.34 9.03
N LYS A 103 14.54 0.92 10.26
CA LYS A 103 15.77 0.17 10.56
C LYS A 103 15.84 -1.20 9.89
N THR A 104 14.69 -1.85 9.67
CA THR A 104 14.60 -3.17 9.04
C THR A 104 13.89 -3.12 7.70
N TYR A 105 13.59 -1.90 7.20
CA TYR A 105 12.84 -1.72 5.97
C TYR A 105 13.71 -2.07 4.78
N THR A 106 13.20 -2.96 3.95
CA THR A 106 13.71 -3.20 2.61
C THR A 106 12.62 -2.80 1.63
N ARG A 107 13.00 -2.01 0.63
CA ARG A 107 12.08 -1.53 -0.40
C ARG A 107 11.82 -2.65 -1.42
N HIS A 108 10.57 -2.80 -1.83
CA HIS A 108 10.10 -3.88 -2.70
C HIS A 108 9.24 -3.37 -3.87
N VAL A 109 9.67 -2.31 -4.54
CA VAL A 109 8.94 -1.71 -5.69
C VAL A 109 8.79 -2.71 -6.84
N GLU A 110 9.77 -3.59 -7.02
CA GLU A 110 9.79 -4.62 -8.06
C GLU A 110 8.66 -5.64 -7.90
N TRP A 111 8.11 -5.82 -6.69
CA TRP A 111 7.00 -6.75 -6.44
C TRP A 111 5.69 -6.29 -7.07
N PHE A 112 5.55 -5.00 -7.37
CA PHE A 112 4.39 -4.51 -8.11
C PHE A 112 4.48 -4.85 -9.60
N LEU A 113 5.69 -4.90 -10.17
CA LEU A 113 5.88 -4.86 -11.62
C LEU A 113 5.69 -6.21 -12.30
N TYR A 114 6.03 -7.30 -11.61
CA TYR A 114 6.07 -8.63 -12.21
C TYR A 114 5.08 -9.58 -11.52
N ASP A 115 4.36 -10.36 -12.33
CA ASP A 115 3.65 -11.51 -11.80
C ASP A 115 4.71 -12.55 -11.41
N ARG A 116 4.76 -12.89 -10.13
CA ARG A 116 5.68 -13.92 -9.66
C ARG A 116 5.00 -15.25 -9.96
N GLU A 117 5.62 -16.07 -10.82
CA GLU A 117 5.19 -17.46 -10.94
C GLU A 117 5.24 -18.07 -9.54
N LEU A 118 4.08 -18.51 -9.04
CA LEU A 118 4.03 -19.23 -7.77
C LEU A 118 4.91 -20.47 -7.95
N PRO A 119 5.85 -20.76 -7.04
CA PRO A 119 6.40 -22.11 -6.99
C PRO A 119 5.21 -23.05 -6.83
N TRP A 120 5.09 -24.03 -7.73
CA TRP A 120 4.02 -25.01 -7.74
C TRP A 120 3.72 -25.50 -6.32
N ARG A 121 2.49 -25.31 -5.84
CA ARG A 121 1.98 -25.87 -4.59
C ARG A 121 0.91 -26.90 -4.92
N PRO A 122 1.03 -28.16 -4.47
CA PRO A 122 0.05 -29.21 -4.77
C PRO A 122 -1.36 -28.92 -4.23
N ASP A 123 -1.51 -27.97 -3.29
CA ASP A 123 -2.73 -27.77 -2.50
C ASP A 123 -3.62 -26.59 -2.94
N ASP A 124 -3.36 -25.95 -4.09
CA ASP A 124 -4.08 -24.76 -4.58
C ASP A 124 -5.53 -25.02 -5.07
N TRP A 125 -6.18 -26.11 -4.64
CA TRP A 125 -7.52 -26.52 -5.08
C TRP A 125 -8.66 -26.22 -4.10
N ILE A 126 -8.48 -25.36 -3.10
CA ILE A 126 -9.55 -25.04 -2.15
C ILE A 126 -9.92 -23.56 -2.27
N ILE A 127 -10.90 -23.32 -3.14
CA ILE A 127 -11.68 -22.07 -3.28
C ILE A 127 -12.64 -21.97 -2.09
#